data_AF-A0A9E0XZA8-F1
#
_entry.id   AF-A0A9E0XZA8-F1
#
_cell.length_a   1.000
_cell.length_b   1.000
_cell.length_c   1.000
_cell.angle_alpha   90.00
_cell.angle_beta   90.00
_cell.angle_gamma   90.00
#
_symmetry.space_group_name_H-M   'P 1'
#
loop_
_entity.id
_entity.type
_entity.pdbx_description
1 polymer ?
#
loop_
_entity_poly.entity_id
_entity_poly.type
_entity_poly.pdbx_seq_one_letter_code
_entity_poly.pdbx_strand_id
1 'polypeptide(L)'
;MDKELLQDSLGWGFILWLIGYVLGMTLFFVVPTYAIGWVIMPVALAITLWVLFKRVKADTIHHYIIIAFVWAFMAIVLDFLFIVKALNPPDGYYKTDVYIYYLLMFFLPLIVSTQKIKKHGNITRHLHV
;
A
#
# COMPACT_ATOMS: atom_id res chain seq x y z
N MET A 1 -14.78 -14.84 6.45
CA MET A 1 -13.58 -14.19 5.89
C MET A 1 -12.41 -14.64 6.73
N ASP A 2 -11.36 -15.17 6.11
CA ASP A 2 -10.21 -15.71 6.85
C ASP A 2 -9.53 -14.61 7.66
N LYS A 3 -9.12 -14.95 8.88
CA LYS A 3 -8.45 -14.02 9.80
C LYS A 3 -7.22 -13.38 9.16
N GLU A 4 -6.47 -14.15 8.40
CA GLU A 4 -5.28 -13.69 7.68
C GLU A 4 -5.64 -12.69 6.57
N LEU A 5 -6.69 -12.96 5.79
CA LEU A 5 -7.15 -12.05 4.75
C LEU A 5 -7.64 -10.72 5.33
N LEU A 6 -8.36 -10.75 6.45
CA LEU A 6 -8.79 -9.54 7.17
C LEU A 6 -7.59 -8.73 7.66
N GLN A 7 -6.60 -9.39 8.26
CA GLN A 7 -5.40 -8.76 8.78
C GLN A 7 -4.54 -8.16 7.65
N ASP A 8 -4.37 -8.89 6.55
CA ASP A 8 -3.55 -8.47 5.41
C ASP A 8 -4.22 -7.37 4.59
N SER A 9 -5.55 -7.39 4.49
CA SER A 9 -6.29 -6.39 3.73
C SER A 9 -6.54 -5.13 4.57
N LEU A 10 -7.26 -5.23 5.69
CA LEU A 10 -7.63 -4.05 6.49
C LEU A 10 -6.54 -3.64 7.48
N GLY A 11 -5.93 -4.60 8.18
CA GLY A 11 -4.95 -4.31 9.22
C GLY A 11 -3.71 -3.64 8.65
N TRP A 12 -3.02 -4.31 7.73
CA TRP A 12 -1.84 -3.75 7.09
C TRP A 12 -2.16 -2.55 6.20
N GLY A 13 -3.29 -2.55 5.49
CA GLY A 13 -3.74 -1.39 4.71
C GLY A 13 -3.88 -0.13 5.57
N PHE A 14 -4.49 -0.26 6.75
CA PHE A 14 -4.67 0.86 7.68
C PHE A 14 -3.34 1.32 8.28
N ILE A 15 -2.49 0.39 8.70
CA ILE A 15 -1.17 0.70 9.28
C ILE A 15 -0.29 1.43 8.26
N LEU A 16 -0.24 0.95 7.01
CA LEU A 16 0.53 1.58 5.94
C LEU A 16 0.04 2.99 5.65
N TRP A 17 -1.28 3.17 5.56
CA TRP A 17 -1.88 4.50 5.40
C TRP A 17 -1.52 5.42 6.57
N LEU A 18 -1.64 4.94 7.81
CA LEU A 18 -1.35 5.73 9.01
C LEU A 18 0.12 6.16 9.07
N ILE A 19 1.05 5.29 8.70
CA ILE A 19 2.48 5.64 8.59
C ILE A 19 2.68 6.76 7.56
N GLY A 20 2.07 6.64 6.38
CA GLY A 20 2.12 7.67 5.34
C GLY A 20 1.54 9.00 5.81
N TYR A 21 0.38 8.95 6.48
CA TYR A 21 -0.29 10.11 7.04
C TYR A 21 0.58 10.84 8.08
N VAL A 22 1.13 10.12 9.07
CA VAL A 22 2.02 10.70 10.09
C VAL A 22 3.29 11.26 9.46
N LEU A 23 3.89 10.54 8.50
CA LEU A 23 5.07 11.02 7.79
C LEU A 23 4.77 12.30 6.99
N GLY A 24 3.59 12.40 6.37
CA GLY A 24 3.15 13.61 5.67
C GLY A 24 2.95 14.80 6.59
N MET A 25 2.32 14.58 7.75
CA MET A 25 2.12 15.64 8.74
C MET A 25 3.45 16.14 9.32
N THR A 26 4.41 15.25 9.52
CA THR A 26 5.74 15.64 10.04
C THR A 26 6.59 16.35 8.98
N LEU A 27 6.57 15.87 7.72
CA LEU A 27 7.31 16.50 6.62
C LEU A 27 6.76 17.87 6.23
N PHE A 28 5.50 18.17 6.54
CA PHE A 28 4.90 19.48 6.32
C PHE A 28 5.70 20.63 6.95
N PHE A 29 6.43 20.37 8.04
CA PHE A 29 7.27 21.37 8.72
C PHE A 29 8.65 21.58 8.07
N VAL A 30 9.07 20.69 7.17
CA VAL A 30 10.46 20.65 6.66
C VAL A 30 10.54 20.75 5.14
N VAL A 31 9.49 20.31 4.43
CA VAL A 31 9.49 20.16 2.96
C VAL A 31 8.34 20.98 2.35
N PRO A 32 8.56 21.68 1.22
CA PRO A 32 7.48 22.37 0.52
C PRO A 32 6.33 21.44 0.11
N THR A 33 5.09 21.93 0.17
CA THR A 33 3.85 21.13 -0.01
C THR A 33 3.72 20.43 -1.37
N TYR A 34 4.44 20.89 -2.41
CA TYR A 34 4.46 20.23 -3.72
C TYR A 34 5.44 19.05 -3.80
N ALA A 35 6.42 18.98 -2.88
CA ALA A 35 7.47 17.96 -2.87
C ALA A 35 7.20 16.85 -1.83
N ILE A 36 6.29 17.07 -0.88
CA ILE A 36 6.00 16.14 0.21
C ILE A 36 5.67 14.72 -0.30
N GLY A 37 4.73 14.57 -1.24
CA GLY A 37 4.36 13.24 -1.72
C GLY A 37 5.48 12.54 -2.47
N TRP A 38 6.30 13.28 -3.23
CA TRP A 38 7.51 12.75 -3.87
C TRP A 38 8.56 12.25 -2.87
N VAL A 39 8.68 12.90 -1.71
CA VAL A 39 9.61 12.48 -0.64
C VAL A 39 9.07 11.28 0.15
N ILE A 40 7.78 11.25 0.43
CA ILE A 40 7.13 10.14 1.16
C ILE A 40 7.11 8.87 0.34
N MET A 41 6.79 8.98 -0.95
CA MET A 41 6.54 7.84 -1.83
C MET A 41 7.66 6.77 -1.82
N PRO A 42 8.96 7.08 -1.96
CA PRO A 42 10.00 6.05 -1.91
C PRO A 42 10.07 5.33 -0.55
N VAL A 43 9.83 6.05 0.56
CA VAL A 43 9.80 5.47 1.90
C VAL A 43 8.58 4.56 2.06
N ALA A 44 7.40 5.05 1.67
CA ALA A 44 6.16 4.29 1.71
C ALA A 44 6.26 3.04 0.82
N LEU A 45 6.81 3.16 -0.38
CA LEU A 45 7.05 2.04 -1.30
C LEU A 45 7.93 0.96 -0.67
N ALA A 46 9.05 1.35 -0.04
CA ALA A 46 9.96 0.40 0.61
C ALA A 46 9.26 -0.36 1.75
N ILE A 47 8.48 0.33 2.58
CA ILE A 47 7.72 -0.28 3.69
C ILE A 47 6.61 -1.20 3.13
N THR A 48 5.85 -0.75 2.14
CA THR A 48 4.79 -1.55 1.50
C THR A 48 5.35 -2.83 0.88
N LEU A 49 6.48 -2.75 0.17
CA LEU A 49 7.17 -3.93 -0.36
C LEU A 49 7.63 -4.86 0.78
N TRP A 50 8.20 -4.32 1.86
CA TRP A 50 8.57 -5.13 3.01
C TRP A 50 7.37 -5.85 3.62
N VAL A 51 6.22 -5.18 3.79
CA VAL A 51 4.98 -5.81 4.27
C VAL A 51 4.52 -6.92 3.32
N LEU A 52 4.44 -6.63 2.01
CA LEU A 52 4.00 -7.62 1.01
C LEU A 52 4.92 -8.85 0.96
N PHE A 53 6.23 -8.69 1.08
CA PHE A 53 7.16 -9.81 1.03
C PHE A 53 7.26 -10.58 2.36
N LYS A 54 7.31 -9.87 3.50
CA LYS A 54 7.67 -10.47 4.79
C LYS A 54 6.47 -10.73 5.71
N ARG A 55 5.36 -10.01 5.55
CA ARG A 55 4.21 -10.08 6.46
C ARG A 55 3.02 -10.79 5.85
N VAL A 56 2.70 -10.51 4.59
CA VAL A 56 1.59 -11.16 3.88
C VAL A 56 1.95 -12.61 3.58
N LYS A 57 1.17 -13.56 4.10
CA LYS A 57 1.39 -15.01 3.96
C LYS A 57 0.40 -15.67 2.99
N ALA A 58 -0.15 -14.90 2.08
CA ALA A 58 -1.09 -15.39 1.09
C ALA A 58 -0.45 -16.33 0.05
N ASP A 59 -1.10 -17.47 -0.20
CA ASP A 59 -0.68 -18.49 -1.16
C ASP A 59 -1.45 -18.44 -2.49
N THR A 60 -2.54 -17.67 -2.57
CA THR A 60 -3.40 -17.59 -3.77
C THR A 60 -3.42 -16.20 -4.39
N ILE A 61 -3.51 -16.14 -5.73
CA ILE A 61 -3.60 -14.85 -6.44
C ILE A 61 -4.86 -14.07 -6.07
N HIS A 62 -5.96 -14.79 -5.80
CA HIS A 62 -7.23 -14.20 -5.37
C HIS A 62 -7.07 -13.37 -4.09
N HIS A 63 -6.26 -13.84 -3.13
CA HIS A 63 -5.98 -13.09 -1.91
C HIS A 63 -5.27 -11.76 -2.21
N TYR A 64 -4.26 -11.76 -3.09
CA TYR A 64 -3.56 -10.52 -3.48
C TYR A 64 -4.46 -9.56 -4.27
N ILE A 65 -5.41 -10.06 -5.06
CA ILE A 65 -6.40 -9.23 -5.74
C ILE A 65 -7.27 -8.50 -4.71
N ILE A 66 -7.75 -9.19 -3.68
CA ILE A 66 -8.53 -8.54 -2.61
C ILE A 66 -7.69 -7.49 -1.91
N ILE A 67 -6.44 -7.81 -1.54
CA ILE A 67 -5.51 -6.83 -0.93
C ILE A 67 -5.37 -5.59 -1.82
N ALA A 68 -5.12 -5.75 -3.12
CA ALA A 68 -4.97 -4.64 -4.07
C ALA A 68 -6.17 -3.69 -4.08
N PHE A 69 -7.39 -4.23 -4.17
CA PHE A 69 -8.60 -3.42 -4.16
C PHE A 69 -8.84 -2.76 -2.81
N VAL A 70 -8.68 -3.52 -1.71
CA VAL A 70 -8.92 -3.00 -0.36
C VAL A 70 -7.92 -1.89 -0.02
N TRP A 71 -6.64 -2.07 -0.31
CA TRP A 71 -5.60 -1.08 -0.02
C TRP A 71 -5.79 0.19 -0.84
N ALA A 72 -6.05 0.09 -2.14
CA ALA A 72 -6.32 1.25 -2.98
C ALA A 72 -7.58 1.99 -2.52
N PHE A 73 -8.66 1.25 -2.24
CA PHE A 73 -9.91 1.83 -1.74
C PHE A 73 -9.72 2.53 -0.40
N MET A 74 -9.02 1.89 0.54
CA MET A 74 -8.72 2.49 1.84
C MET A 74 -7.88 3.76 1.71
N ALA A 75 -6.84 3.75 0.88
CA ALA A 75 -6.03 4.94 0.64
C ALA A 75 -6.89 6.11 0.16
N ILE A 76 -7.74 5.89 -0.84
CA ILE A 76 -8.63 6.93 -1.41
C ILE A 76 -9.62 7.44 -0.35
N VAL A 77 -10.29 6.54 0.36
CA VAL A 77 -11.33 6.90 1.34
C VAL A 77 -10.73 7.62 2.54
N LEU A 78 -9.64 7.12 3.10
CA LEU A 78 -9.00 7.71 4.27
C LEU A 78 -8.37 9.06 3.92
N ASP A 79 -7.72 9.20 2.76
CA ASP A 79 -7.21 10.49 2.29
C ASP A 79 -8.35 11.50 2.09
N PHE A 80 -9.47 11.08 1.50
CA PHE A 80 -10.63 11.96 1.35
C PHE A 80 -11.17 12.44 2.70
N LEU A 81 -11.33 11.54 3.68
CA LEU A 81 -11.88 11.88 4.98
C LEU A 81 -10.92 12.74 5.82
N PHE A 82 -9.66 12.35 5.92
CA PHE A 82 -8.69 12.95 6.84
C PHE A 82 -7.88 14.08 6.23
N ILE A 83 -7.68 14.11 4.92
CA ILE A 83 -6.86 15.14 4.27
C ILE A 83 -7.75 16.12 3.52
N VAL A 84 -8.58 15.64 2.60
CA VAL A 84 -9.44 16.54 1.80
C VAL A 84 -10.48 17.22 2.69
N LYS A 85 -11.25 16.44 3.46
CA LYS A 85 -12.37 16.98 4.24
C LYS A 85 -11.93 17.62 5.56
N ALA A 86 -10.99 17.00 6.29
CA ALA A 86 -10.61 17.50 7.60
C ALA A 86 -9.52 18.59 7.55
N LEU A 87 -8.53 18.49 6.66
CA LEU A 87 -7.47 19.50 6.55
C LEU A 87 -7.75 20.58 5.50
N ASN A 88 -8.53 20.26 4.46
CA ASN A 88 -8.92 21.16 3.39
C ASN A 88 -7.75 22.04 2.87
N PRO A 89 -6.69 21.41 2.31
CA PRO A 89 -5.48 22.13 1.92
C PRO A 89 -5.79 23.15 0.81
N PRO A 90 -5.25 24.39 0.90
CA PRO A 90 -5.59 25.48 -0.01
C PRO A 90 -5.18 25.23 -1.47
N ASP A 91 -4.10 24.48 -1.69
CA ASP A 91 -3.60 24.13 -3.03
C ASP A 91 -4.25 22.86 -3.61
N GLY A 92 -5.25 22.31 -2.91
CA GLY A 92 -5.81 21.01 -3.22
C GLY A 92 -4.89 19.84 -2.84
N TYR A 93 -5.52 18.68 -2.65
CA TYR A 93 -4.80 17.45 -2.28
C TYR A 93 -4.43 16.59 -3.48
N TYR A 94 -5.32 16.47 -4.47
CA TYR A 94 -5.15 15.54 -5.58
C TYR A 94 -4.13 16.04 -6.60
N LYS A 95 -2.90 15.59 -6.42
CA LYS A 95 -1.72 15.88 -7.25
C LYS A 95 -1.21 14.60 -7.92
N THR A 96 -0.29 14.74 -8.88
CA THR A 96 0.25 13.61 -9.67
C THR A 96 0.87 12.52 -8.80
N ASP A 97 1.63 12.91 -7.78
CA ASP A 97 2.23 12.01 -6.78
C ASP A 97 1.16 11.18 -6.03
N VAL A 98 0.03 11.78 -5.65
CA VAL A 98 -1.09 11.08 -4.99
C VAL A 98 -1.72 10.03 -5.92
N TYR A 99 -1.92 10.36 -7.20
CA TYR A 99 -2.45 9.39 -8.17
C TYR A 99 -1.47 8.22 -8.39
N ILE A 100 -0.18 8.50 -8.51
CA ILE A 100 0.85 7.45 -8.61
C ILE A 100 0.82 6.57 -7.37
N TYR A 101 0.70 7.16 -6.18
CA TYR A 101 0.56 6.41 -4.93
C TYR A 101 -0.66 5.46 -4.94
N TYR A 102 -1.85 5.91 -5.37
CA TYR A 102 -3.01 5.02 -5.49
C TYR A 102 -2.79 3.87 -6.45
N LEU A 103 -2.14 4.14 -7.60
CA LEU A 103 -1.77 3.09 -8.55
C LEU A 103 -0.77 2.12 -7.92
N LEU A 104 0.20 2.59 -7.14
CA LEU A 104 1.13 1.72 -6.42
C LEU A 104 0.41 0.82 -5.42
N MET A 105 -0.52 1.36 -4.63
CA MET A 105 -1.29 0.55 -3.66
C MET A 105 -2.11 -0.55 -4.34
N PHE A 106 -2.58 -0.30 -5.57
CA PHE A 106 -3.29 -1.30 -6.37
C PHE A 106 -2.35 -2.32 -7.05
N PHE A 107 -1.31 -1.86 -7.73
CA PHE A 107 -0.47 -2.73 -8.57
C PHE A 107 0.58 -3.51 -7.78
N LEU A 108 1.09 -2.99 -6.66
CA LEU A 108 2.16 -3.67 -5.91
C LEU A 108 1.75 -5.06 -5.40
N PRO A 109 0.57 -5.27 -4.77
CA PRO A 109 0.15 -6.61 -4.34
C PRO A 109 0.06 -7.58 -5.52
N LEU A 110 -0.42 -7.12 -6.69
CA LEU A 110 -0.52 -7.93 -7.90
C LEU A 110 0.87 -8.32 -8.44
N ILE A 111 1.81 -7.36 -8.53
CA ILE A 111 3.17 -7.63 -8.99
C ILE A 111 3.88 -8.63 -8.06
N VAL A 112 3.79 -8.43 -6.73
CA VAL A 112 4.41 -9.32 -5.74
C VAL A 112 3.81 -10.73 -5.78
N SER A 113 2.50 -10.85 -6.04
CA SER A 113 1.83 -12.15 -6.15
C SER A 113 2.48 -13.04 -7.22
N THR A 114 2.86 -12.47 -8.38
CA THR A 114 3.48 -13.22 -9.47
C THR A 114 4.85 -13.79 -9.08
N GLN A 115 5.60 -13.09 -8.23
CA GLN A 115 6.92 -13.52 -7.78
C GLN A 115 6.81 -14.60 -6.69
N LYS A 116 5.88 -14.42 -5.74
CA LYS A 116 5.67 -15.39 -4.64
C LYS A 116 5.09 -16.71 -5.12
N ILE A 117 4.09 -16.67 -5.99
CA ILE A 117 3.45 -17.88 -6.51
C ILE A 117 4.44 -18.68 -7.38
N LYS A 118 5.24 -18.02 -8.23
CA LYS A 118 6.32 -18.69 -8.99
C LYS A 118 7.32 -19.39 -8.07
N LYS A 119 7.72 -18.74 -6.97
CA LYS A 119 8.67 -19.32 -6.00
C LYS A 119 8.09 -20.56 -5.33
N HIS A 120 6.82 -20.53 -4.92
CA HIS A 120 6.16 -21.67 -4.30
C HIS A 120 6.01 -22.85 -5.28
N GLY A 121 5.55 -22.59 -6.52
CA GLY A 121 5.39 -23.63 -7.54
C GLY A 121 6.70 -24.29 -7.98
N ASN A 122 7.83 -23.57 -7.95
CA ASN A 122 9.14 -24.17 -8.22
C ASN A 122 9.63 -25.05 -7.06
N ILE A 123 9.37 -24.70 -5.80
CA ILE A 123 9.76 -25.52 -4.64
C ILE A 123 9.03 -26.87 -4.67
N THR A 124 7.74 -26.90 -4.99
CA THR A 124 6.96 -28.15 -5.06
C THR A 124 7.48 -29.08 -6.15
N ARG A 125 7.98 -28.55 -7.28
CA ARG A 125 8.59 -29.38 -8.34
C ARG A 125 9.91 -30.02 -7.92
N HIS A 126 10.72 -29.36 -7.09
CA HIS A 126 12.01 -29.91 -6.66
C HIS A 126 11.92 -30.99 -5.58
N LEU A 127 10.79 -31.10 -4.87
CA LEU A 127 10.56 -32.13 -3.84
C LEU A 127 9.97 -33.45 -4.40
N HIS A 128 9.58 -33.47 -5.68
CA HIS A 128 8.98 -34.62 -6.36
C HIS A 128 9.90 -35.25 -7.42
N VAL A 129 11.21 -34.96 -7.38
CA VAL A 129 12.23 -35.56 -8.25
C VAL A 129 13.21 -36.38 -7.40
#